data_AF-A0A540N1G4-F1
#
_entry.id   AF-A0A540N1G4-F1
#
_cell.length_a   1.000
_cell.length_b   1.000
_cell.length_c   1.000
_cell.angle_alpha   90.00
_cell.angle_beta   90.00
_cell.angle_gamma   90.00
#
_symmetry.space_group_name_H-M   'P 1'
#
loop_
_entity.id
_entity.type
_entity.pdbx_description
1 polymer ?
#
loop_
_entity_poly.entity_id
_entity_poly.type
_entity_poly.pdbx_seq_one_letter_code
_entity_poly.pdbx_strand_id
1 'polypeptide(L)'
;MMKEEIELNIDGLIRKNEILKMLNQDVKLRIMKYVEEKFHQDDLYWDLLNWDHLVSHLPRDFQDEIERYLPVTKLEKVPMLRGIDEDVFKIICQKLEPVRYTENSFIIQKGEQLDKMIYIVDGFVSIEERSSDDSRRCLGQLFGEELLRLPFSTDFPFTRPLATESVKAIGVVEALALYAQDLRSIYHKLDIFEKEKPRHRRMMKEEIERNIDELIRRNGIPEKLNQDVKSRTMKNVEENFQQDDLYWDLLDWDQLVSGLPLDFQKEIISYMPLTKLKQVKFLQIHESMALILNIEFETFIYL
;
A
#
# COMPACT_ATOMS: atom_id res chain seq x y z
N MET A 1 -24.16 -39.15 4.59
CA MET A 1 -25.25 -38.15 4.50
C MET A 1 -25.06 -36.99 5.46
N MET A 2 -25.27 -37.11 6.77
CA MET A 2 -25.26 -35.92 7.66
C MET A 2 -23.89 -35.22 7.77
N LYS A 3 -22.76 -35.96 7.78
CA LYS A 3 -21.40 -35.37 7.84
C LYS A 3 -21.03 -34.59 6.56
N GLU A 4 -21.28 -35.16 5.38
CA GLU A 4 -21.01 -34.49 4.09
C GLU A 4 -21.87 -33.23 3.92
N GLU A 5 -23.12 -33.26 4.39
CA GLU A 5 -24.01 -32.09 4.39
C GLU A 5 -23.50 -30.98 5.32
N ILE A 6 -22.96 -31.34 6.49
CA ILE A 6 -22.32 -30.39 7.42
C ILE A 6 -21.05 -29.80 6.83
N GLU A 7 -20.17 -30.61 6.26
CA GLU A 7 -18.95 -30.12 5.62
C GLU A 7 -19.29 -29.13 4.49
N LEU A 8 -20.31 -29.44 3.68
CA LEU A 8 -20.80 -28.55 2.62
C LEU A 8 -21.41 -27.26 3.17
N ASN A 9 -22.14 -27.33 4.29
CA ASN A 9 -22.76 -26.18 4.93
C ASN A 9 -21.73 -25.27 5.63
N ILE A 10 -20.79 -25.85 6.38
CA ILE A 10 -19.66 -25.13 6.96
C ILE A 10 -18.87 -24.49 5.83
N ASP A 11 -18.48 -25.23 4.80
CA ASP A 11 -17.80 -24.67 3.63
C ASP A 11 -18.62 -23.56 2.96
N GLY A 12 -19.94 -23.66 2.97
CA GLY A 12 -20.85 -22.59 2.54
C GLY A 12 -20.75 -21.34 3.41
N LEU A 13 -20.72 -21.49 4.74
CA LEU A 13 -20.51 -20.38 5.68
C LEU A 13 -19.11 -19.78 5.57
N ILE A 14 -18.09 -20.63 5.40
CA ILE A 14 -16.71 -20.25 5.14
C ILE A 14 -16.62 -19.40 3.87
N ARG A 15 -17.22 -19.86 2.77
CA ARG A 15 -17.22 -19.12 1.50
C ARG A 15 -17.95 -17.79 1.58
N LYS A 16 -19.03 -17.73 2.35
CA LYS A 16 -19.79 -16.49 2.58
C LYS A 16 -19.06 -15.50 3.48
N ASN A 17 -18.16 -15.98 4.34
CA ASN A 17 -17.38 -15.16 5.25
C ASN A 17 -15.93 -15.05 4.76
N GLU A 18 -15.63 -13.98 4.02
CA GLU A 18 -14.31 -13.67 3.43
C GLU A 18 -13.15 -13.82 4.43
N ILE A 19 -13.42 -13.60 5.73
CA ILE A 19 -12.52 -13.75 6.88
C ILE A 19 -11.82 -15.11 6.93
N LEU A 20 -12.51 -16.19 6.56
CA LEU A 20 -11.94 -17.53 6.65
C LEU A 20 -11.01 -17.91 5.51
N LYS A 21 -11.06 -17.19 4.38
CA LYS A 21 -10.01 -17.32 3.34
C LYS A 21 -8.66 -16.82 3.86
N MET A 22 -8.69 -15.83 4.75
CA MET A 22 -7.50 -15.26 5.37
C MET A 22 -6.99 -16.10 6.55
N LEU A 23 -7.86 -16.90 7.16
CA LEU A 23 -7.50 -17.81 8.24
C LEU A 23 -6.73 -19.01 7.68
N ASN A 24 -5.81 -19.56 8.48
CA ASN A 24 -5.00 -20.68 8.03
C ASN A 24 -5.85 -21.93 7.75
N GLN A 25 -5.40 -22.80 6.84
CA GLN A 25 -6.02 -24.10 6.62
C GLN A 25 -6.10 -24.92 7.92
N ASP A 26 -5.17 -24.67 8.83
CA ASP A 26 -5.18 -25.15 10.21
C ASP A 26 -6.39 -24.66 11.02
N VAL A 27 -6.81 -23.39 10.89
CA VAL A 27 -8.02 -22.85 11.55
C VAL A 27 -9.27 -23.54 11.00
N LYS A 28 -9.37 -23.69 9.67
CA LYS A 28 -10.48 -24.42 9.05
C LYS A 28 -10.58 -25.84 9.58
N LEU A 29 -9.46 -26.58 9.61
CA LEU A 29 -9.42 -27.94 10.12
C LEU A 29 -9.81 -28.02 11.60
N ARG A 30 -9.39 -27.05 12.42
CA ARG A 30 -9.76 -26.96 13.84
C ARG A 30 -11.25 -26.66 14.04
N ILE A 31 -11.84 -25.76 13.24
CA ILE A 31 -13.29 -25.49 13.25
C ILE A 31 -14.06 -26.74 12.83
N MET A 32 -13.64 -27.41 11.75
CA MET A 32 -14.27 -28.65 11.30
C MET A 32 -14.20 -29.73 12.38
N LYS A 33 -13.04 -29.92 13.01
CA LYS A 33 -12.87 -30.85 14.14
C LYS A 33 -13.79 -30.48 15.31
N TYR A 34 -13.88 -29.21 15.67
CA TYR A 34 -14.75 -28.76 16.75
C TYR A 34 -16.22 -29.06 16.47
N VAL A 35 -16.69 -28.76 15.25
CA VAL A 35 -18.08 -29.05 14.85
C VAL A 35 -18.33 -30.55 14.82
N GLU A 36 -17.39 -31.36 14.32
CA GLU A 36 -17.50 -32.82 14.36
C GLU A 36 -17.58 -33.38 15.79
N GLU A 37 -16.80 -32.85 16.72
CA GLU A 37 -16.84 -33.27 18.13
C GLU A 37 -18.14 -32.89 18.83
N LYS A 38 -18.70 -31.72 18.50
CA LYS A 38 -19.95 -31.21 19.10
C LYS A 38 -21.22 -31.73 18.44
N PHE A 39 -21.10 -32.31 17.25
CA PHE A 39 -22.22 -32.86 16.49
C PHE A 39 -23.00 -33.95 17.23
N HIS A 40 -22.37 -34.69 18.14
CA HIS A 40 -23.05 -35.70 18.96
C HIS A 40 -23.94 -35.09 20.07
N GLN A 41 -24.02 -33.77 20.17
CA GLN A 41 -24.90 -33.03 21.07
C GLN A 41 -26.04 -32.42 20.23
N ASP A 42 -27.13 -33.18 20.07
CA ASP A 42 -28.24 -32.91 19.12
C ASP A 42 -28.84 -31.49 19.18
N ASP A 43 -28.65 -30.75 20.28
CA ASP A 43 -29.22 -29.42 20.49
C ASP A 43 -28.44 -28.28 19.80
N LEU A 44 -27.20 -28.49 19.34
CA LEU A 44 -26.35 -27.42 18.77
C LEU A 44 -26.34 -27.38 17.23
N TYR A 45 -26.93 -28.35 16.55
CA TYR A 45 -26.82 -28.51 15.10
C TYR A 45 -27.28 -27.26 14.32
N TRP A 46 -28.47 -26.74 14.65
CA TRP A 46 -29.04 -25.58 13.95
C TRP A 46 -28.30 -24.28 14.26
N ASP A 47 -27.76 -24.14 15.47
CA ASP A 47 -26.97 -22.99 15.88
C ASP A 47 -25.63 -22.93 15.12
N LEU A 48 -25.00 -24.08 14.86
CA LEU A 48 -23.74 -24.16 14.12
C LEU A 48 -23.88 -23.90 12.61
N LEU A 49 -25.12 -23.81 12.08
CA LEU A 49 -25.40 -23.40 10.70
C LEU A 49 -25.50 -21.87 10.52
N ASN A 50 -25.33 -21.11 11.61
CA ASN A 50 -25.21 -19.66 11.57
C ASN A 50 -23.78 -19.25 11.96
N TRP A 51 -23.22 -18.27 11.24
CA TRP A 51 -21.84 -17.81 11.46
C TRP A 51 -21.62 -17.25 12.87
N ASP A 52 -22.46 -16.34 13.33
CA ASP A 52 -22.28 -15.66 14.62
C ASP A 52 -22.40 -16.65 15.79
N HIS A 53 -23.36 -17.56 15.68
CA HIS A 53 -23.53 -18.65 16.63
C HIS A 53 -22.35 -19.63 16.58
N LEU A 54 -21.90 -20.06 15.40
CA LEU A 54 -20.71 -20.90 15.24
C LEU A 54 -19.50 -20.29 15.93
N VAL A 55 -19.19 -19.02 15.65
CA VAL A 55 -18.05 -18.31 16.24
C VAL A 55 -18.18 -18.25 17.76
N SER A 56 -19.37 -17.90 18.29
CA SER A 56 -19.61 -17.81 19.74
C SER A 56 -19.43 -19.13 20.49
N HIS A 57 -19.56 -20.27 19.80
CA HIS A 57 -19.36 -21.59 20.37
C HIS A 57 -17.93 -22.09 20.25
N LEU A 58 -17.08 -21.50 19.41
CA LEU A 58 -15.68 -21.92 19.29
C LEU A 58 -14.91 -21.66 20.61
N PRO A 59 -13.85 -22.44 20.90
CA PRO A 59 -12.86 -22.08 21.92
C PRO A 59 -12.40 -20.62 21.85
N ARG A 60 -12.15 -20.00 23.01
CA ARG A 60 -11.87 -18.55 23.12
C ARG A 60 -10.65 -18.11 22.30
N ASP A 61 -9.64 -18.95 22.22
CA ASP A 61 -8.46 -18.74 21.38
C ASP A 61 -8.81 -18.64 19.89
N PHE A 62 -9.79 -19.41 19.40
CA PHE A 62 -10.27 -19.30 18.02
C PHE A 62 -11.15 -18.08 17.79
N GLN A 63 -11.98 -17.72 18.78
CA GLN A 63 -12.73 -16.47 18.73
C GLN A 63 -11.76 -15.29 18.63
N ASP A 64 -10.75 -15.26 19.50
CA ASP A 64 -9.71 -14.23 19.51
C ASP A 64 -8.93 -14.21 18.19
N GLU A 65 -8.66 -15.37 17.58
CA GLU A 65 -8.05 -15.44 16.25
C GLU A 65 -8.97 -14.82 15.20
N ILE A 66 -10.24 -15.25 15.09
CA ILE A 66 -11.22 -14.72 14.13
C ILE A 66 -11.43 -13.21 14.30
N GLU A 67 -11.63 -12.74 15.54
CA GLU A 67 -11.83 -11.33 15.88
C GLU A 67 -10.64 -10.46 15.45
N ARG A 68 -9.41 -10.96 15.54
CA ARG A 68 -8.22 -10.23 15.05
C ARG A 68 -8.20 -10.09 13.53
N TYR A 69 -8.76 -11.05 12.79
CA TYR A 69 -8.80 -11.00 11.32
C TYR A 69 -10.03 -10.26 10.76
N LEU A 70 -11.08 -10.06 11.56
CA LEU A 70 -12.29 -9.33 11.13
C LEU A 70 -11.95 -7.93 10.56
N PRO A 71 -11.15 -7.08 11.22
CA PRO A 71 -10.90 -5.72 10.73
C PRO A 71 -10.13 -5.72 9.41
N VAL A 72 -9.20 -6.66 9.22
CA VAL A 72 -8.25 -6.66 8.09
C VAL A 72 -8.82 -7.21 6.80
N THR A 73 -10.01 -7.80 6.83
CA THR A 73 -10.74 -8.26 5.62
C THR A 73 -10.99 -7.17 4.59
N LYS A 74 -10.93 -5.90 4.98
CA LYS A 74 -11.06 -4.77 4.03
C LYS A 74 -9.71 -4.29 3.50
N LEU A 75 -8.58 -4.75 4.03
CA LEU A 75 -7.26 -4.35 3.53
C LEU A 75 -7.03 -4.80 2.09
N GLU A 76 -7.59 -5.94 1.65
CA GLU A 76 -7.50 -6.37 0.24
C GLU A 76 -8.18 -5.40 -0.73
N LYS A 77 -9.09 -4.56 -0.22
CA LYS A 77 -9.83 -3.55 -1.00
C LYS A 77 -9.03 -2.25 -1.15
N VAL A 78 -7.93 -2.10 -0.42
CA VAL A 78 -6.98 -1.00 -0.60
C VAL A 78 -6.40 -1.09 -2.02
N PRO A 79 -6.43 -0.01 -2.82
CA PRO A 79 -5.98 -0.05 -4.21
C PRO A 79 -4.57 -0.64 -4.40
N MET A 80 -3.64 -0.32 -3.51
CA MET A 80 -2.25 -0.79 -3.58
C MET A 80 -2.07 -2.27 -3.22
N LEU A 81 -3.03 -2.86 -2.51
CA LEU A 81 -3.06 -4.29 -2.16
C LEU A 81 -3.96 -5.09 -3.10
N ARG A 82 -4.62 -4.45 -4.07
CA ARG A 82 -5.53 -5.15 -4.99
C ARG A 82 -4.81 -6.24 -5.78
N GLY A 83 -5.40 -7.44 -5.77
CA GLY A 83 -4.89 -8.60 -6.51
C GLY A 83 -3.60 -9.20 -5.94
N ILE A 84 -3.29 -8.92 -4.68
CA ILE A 84 -2.21 -9.57 -3.92
C ILE A 84 -2.43 -11.08 -3.82
N ASP A 85 -1.34 -11.86 -3.85
CA ASP A 85 -1.39 -13.29 -3.58
C ASP A 85 -1.98 -13.56 -2.18
N GLU A 86 -2.93 -14.50 -2.08
CA GLU A 86 -3.67 -14.74 -0.83
C GLU A 86 -2.75 -15.14 0.34
N ASP A 87 -1.71 -15.95 0.05
CA ASP A 87 -0.72 -16.35 1.06
C ASP A 87 0.11 -15.15 1.55
N VAL A 88 0.52 -14.27 0.63
CA VAL A 88 1.27 -13.06 0.97
C VAL A 88 0.42 -12.10 1.79
N PHE A 89 -0.85 -11.92 1.40
CA PHE A 89 -1.78 -11.08 2.14
C PHE A 89 -2.00 -11.58 3.57
N LYS A 90 -2.10 -12.90 3.74
CA LYS A 90 -2.17 -13.52 5.07
C LYS A 90 -0.91 -13.30 5.90
N ILE A 91 0.28 -13.39 5.29
CA ILE A 91 1.54 -13.06 5.97
C ILE A 91 1.57 -11.60 6.41
N ILE A 92 1.10 -10.68 5.56
CA ILE A 92 0.95 -9.26 5.92
C ILE A 92 0.02 -9.10 7.11
N CYS A 93 -1.14 -9.77 7.09
CA CYS A 93 -2.12 -9.67 8.18
C CYS A 93 -1.60 -10.24 9.50
N GLN A 94 -0.78 -11.29 9.46
CA GLN A 94 -0.11 -11.85 10.64
C GLN A 94 0.96 -10.91 11.23
N LYS A 95 1.48 -9.97 10.43
CA LYS A 95 2.48 -8.98 10.83
C LYS A 95 1.90 -7.66 11.31
N LEU A 96 0.58 -7.50 11.28
CA LEU A 96 -0.08 -6.32 11.80
C LEU A 96 -0.08 -6.34 13.33
N GLU A 97 0.39 -5.25 13.93
CA GLU A 97 0.45 -5.08 15.38
C GLU A 97 -0.65 -4.13 15.86
N PRO A 98 -1.43 -4.49 16.91
CA PRO A 98 -2.38 -3.58 17.50
C PRO A 98 -1.67 -2.41 18.17
N VAL A 99 -2.09 -1.20 17.81
CA VAL A 99 -1.60 0.06 18.37
C VAL A 99 -2.77 0.92 18.80
N ARG A 100 -2.55 1.72 19.85
CA ARG A 100 -3.58 2.62 20.39
C ARG A 100 -3.02 4.02 20.51
N TYR A 101 -3.78 4.98 19.99
CA TYR A 101 -3.47 6.40 20.04
C TYR A 101 -4.40 7.11 21.00
N THR A 102 -3.89 8.16 21.64
CA THR A 102 -4.64 9.00 22.56
C THR A 102 -5.04 10.30 21.89
N GLU A 103 -6.02 10.97 22.48
CA GLU A 103 -6.51 12.25 21.98
C GLU A 103 -5.36 13.23 21.72
N ASN A 104 -5.46 13.91 20.58
CA ASN A 104 -4.51 14.89 20.09
C ASN A 104 -3.09 14.38 19.74
N SER A 105 -2.87 13.07 19.70
CA SER A 105 -1.61 12.51 19.19
C SER A 105 -1.57 12.45 17.66
N PHE A 106 -0.43 12.78 17.06
CA PHE A 106 -0.18 12.54 15.64
C PHE A 106 0.05 11.05 15.41
N ILE A 107 -0.70 10.49 14.47
CA ILE A 107 -0.56 9.11 13.99
C ILE A 107 0.47 9.08 12.86
N ILE A 108 0.33 10.00 11.91
CA ILE A 108 1.23 10.26 10.78
C ILE A 108 1.31 11.78 10.61
N GLN A 109 2.47 12.32 10.26
CA GLN A 109 2.65 13.75 10.02
C GLN A 109 3.22 13.98 8.62
N LYS A 110 2.56 14.86 7.86
CA LYS A 110 2.96 15.16 6.48
C LYS A 110 4.42 15.60 6.39
N GLY A 111 5.14 15.05 5.42
CA GLY A 111 6.54 15.38 5.17
C GLY A 111 7.54 14.63 6.05
N GLU A 112 7.09 13.84 7.03
CA GLU A 112 7.96 12.94 7.79
C GLU A 112 8.13 11.60 7.06
N GLN A 113 9.23 10.90 7.34
CA GLN A 113 9.44 9.56 6.81
C GLN A 113 8.44 8.57 7.42
N LEU A 114 7.81 7.76 6.58
CA LEU A 114 6.87 6.75 7.03
C LEU A 114 7.58 5.54 7.63
N ASP A 115 7.47 5.33 8.94
CA ASP A 115 7.98 4.12 9.60
C ASP A 115 7.01 2.94 9.55
N LYS A 116 5.72 3.21 9.31
CA LYS A 116 4.61 2.26 9.38
C LYS A 116 3.42 2.72 8.55
N MET A 117 2.62 1.76 8.08
CA MET A 117 1.26 2.00 7.60
C MET A 117 0.26 1.66 8.70
N ILE A 118 -0.83 2.42 8.79
CA ILE A 118 -1.81 2.33 9.88
C ILE A 118 -3.20 2.10 9.30
N TYR A 119 -3.84 1.01 9.74
CA TYR A 119 -5.22 0.69 9.43
C TYR A 119 -6.11 0.97 10.63
N ILE A 120 -7.08 1.86 10.49
CA ILE A 120 -7.97 2.27 11.59
C ILE A 120 -9.03 1.20 11.83
N VAL A 121 -9.03 0.63 13.04
CA VAL A 121 -10.00 -0.37 13.49
C VAL A 121 -11.18 0.30 14.19
N ASP A 122 -10.94 1.32 15.01
CA ASP A 122 -11.98 2.15 15.62
C ASP A 122 -11.46 3.53 16.04
N GLY A 123 -12.37 4.49 16.18
CA GLY A 123 -12.08 5.86 16.60
C GLY A 123 -12.23 6.91 15.49
N PHE A 124 -11.92 8.16 15.86
CA PHE A 124 -12.04 9.33 15.00
C PHE A 124 -10.66 9.97 14.77
N VAL A 125 -10.41 10.35 13.52
CA VAL A 125 -9.17 11.04 13.12
C VAL A 125 -9.51 12.33 12.40
N SER A 126 -8.59 13.28 12.48
CA SER A 126 -8.56 14.52 11.71
C SER A 126 -7.45 14.44 10.67
N ILE A 127 -7.72 14.90 9.44
CA ILE A 127 -6.78 14.91 8.32
C ILE A 127 -6.62 16.37 7.85
N GLU A 128 -5.43 16.95 7.97
CA GLU A 128 -5.21 18.41 7.81
C GLU A 128 -5.58 18.98 6.42
N GLU A 129 -5.60 18.18 5.35
CA GLU A 129 -5.84 18.65 3.98
C GLU A 129 -7.30 18.50 3.49
N ARG A 130 -8.18 17.91 4.29
CA ARG A 130 -9.61 17.83 3.98
C ARG A 130 -10.32 18.79 4.93
N SER A 131 -10.83 19.90 4.39
CA SER A 131 -11.55 21.02 5.05
C SER A 131 -11.77 20.91 6.57
N SER A 132 -11.45 21.99 7.30
CA SER A 132 -11.35 22.16 8.75
C SER A 132 -12.46 21.61 9.69
N ASP A 133 -13.57 21.07 9.18
CA ASP A 133 -14.68 20.49 9.98
C ASP A 133 -14.87 18.98 9.79
N ASP A 134 -14.05 18.31 9.00
CA ASP A 134 -14.31 16.93 8.59
C ASP A 134 -13.66 15.90 9.55
N SER A 135 -14.06 15.95 10.83
CA SER A 135 -13.82 14.80 11.72
C SER A 135 -14.60 13.61 11.18
N ARG A 136 -13.91 12.61 10.66
CA ARG A 136 -14.55 11.42 10.08
C ARG A 136 -14.25 10.21 10.94
N ARG A 137 -15.27 9.39 11.11
CA ARG A 137 -15.10 8.02 11.57
C ARG A 137 -14.43 7.25 10.42
N CYS A 138 -13.11 7.20 10.43
CA CYS A 138 -12.28 6.58 9.38
C CYS A 138 -12.16 5.05 9.57
N LEU A 139 -13.25 4.40 9.97
CA LEU A 139 -13.29 2.94 10.13
C LEU A 139 -12.89 2.26 8.83
N GLY A 140 -11.82 1.47 8.89
CA GLY A 140 -11.31 0.71 7.76
C GLY A 140 -10.56 1.52 6.73
N GLN A 141 -10.07 2.72 7.08
CA GLN A 141 -9.16 3.49 6.25
C GLN A 141 -7.70 3.11 6.55
N LEU A 142 -6.89 2.97 5.51
CA LEU A 142 -5.45 2.79 5.58
C LEU A 142 -4.75 4.14 5.37
N PHE A 143 -3.72 4.40 6.16
CA PHE A 143 -2.85 5.58 6.09
C PHE A 143 -1.40 5.13 5.99
N GLY A 144 -0.55 5.90 5.29
CA GLY A 144 0.85 5.52 5.06
C GLY A 144 1.02 4.42 4.01
N GLU A 145 0.04 4.23 3.14
CA GLU A 145 0.05 3.22 2.07
C GLU A 145 1.18 3.43 1.06
N GLU A 146 1.77 4.63 1.02
CA GLU A 146 2.94 4.96 0.21
C GLU A 146 4.13 4.02 0.50
N LEU A 147 4.20 3.42 1.70
CA LEU A 147 5.21 2.40 2.01
C LEU A 147 5.17 1.19 1.09
N LEU A 148 3.99 0.87 0.53
CA LEU A 148 3.83 -0.22 -0.42
C LEU A 148 4.49 0.07 -1.78
N ARG A 149 5.04 1.28 -2.01
CA ARG A 149 5.82 1.64 -3.21
C ARG A 149 7.23 1.07 -3.19
N LEU A 150 7.88 1.02 -2.02
CA LEU A 150 9.29 0.68 -1.88
C LEU A 150 9.65 -0.75 -1.40
N PRO A 151 8.74 -1.73 -1.23
CA PRO A 151 9.09 -2.97 -0.53
C PRO A 151 10.15 -3.83 -1.25
N PHE A 152 10.41 -3.55 -2.53
CA PHE A 152 11.41 -4.20 -3.37
C PHE A 152 12.70 -3.38 -3.58
N SER A 153 12.75 -2.14 -3.06
CA SER A 153 13.94 -1.29 -3.18
C SER A 153 15.07 -1.83 -2.30
N THR A 154 16.29 -1.83 -2.82
CA THR A 154 17.48 -2.27 -2.06
C THR A 154 17.75 -1.38 -0.85
N ASP A 155 17.38 -0.11 -0.95
CA ASP A 155 17.60 0.88 0.09
C ASP A 155 16.46 0.92 1.11
N PHE A 156 15.37 0.19 0.88
CA PHE A 156 14.30 0.02 1.86
C PHE A 156 14.78 -0.87 3.02
N PRO A 157 14.59 -0.46 4.29
CA PRO A 157 13.73 0.60 4.79
C PRO A 157 14.53 1.83 5.26
N PHE A 158 15.77 2.00 4.79
CA PHE A 158 16.59 3.17 5.13
C PHE A 158 16.06 4.42 4.43
N THR A 159 15.75 4.31 3.14
CA THR A 159 14.90 5.26 2.43
C THR A 159 13.45 4.83 2.55
N ARG A 160 12.63 5.76 3.04
CA ARG A 160 11.19 5.60 3.19
C ARG A 160 10.48 6.79 2.57
N PRO A 161 9.30 6.57 1.97
CA PRO A 161 8.53 7.66 1.40
C PRO A 161 8.14 8.64 2.50
N LEU A 162 8.01 9.91 2.12
CA LEU A 162 7.45 10.92 3.00
C LEU A 162 5.93 10.76 3.04
N ALA A 163 5.36 10.96 4.22
CA ALA A 163 3.91 11.00 4.39
C ALA A 163 3.31 12.13 3.55
N THR A 164 2.27 11.82 2.78
CA THR A 164 1.59 12.82 1.94
C THR A 164 0.57 13.65 2.71
N GLU A 165 0.08 13.15 3.84
CA GLU A 165 -0.93 13.79 4.69
C GLU A 165 -0.60 13.68 6.18
N SER A 166 -1.16 14.58 6.98
CA SER A 166 -1.11 14.53 8.45
C SER A 166 -2.40 13.94 8.99
N VAL A 167 -2.28 12.96 9.87
CA VAL A 167 -3.38 12.25 10.51
C VAL A 167 -3.24 12.37 12.02
N LYS A 168 -4.24 12.94 12.68
CA LYS A 168 -4.25 13.18 14.13
C LYS A 168 -5.43 12.48 14.79
N ALA A 169 -5.19 11.82 15.91
CA ALA A 169 -6.23 11.21 16.71
C ALA A 169 -7.08 12.30 17.40
N ILE A 170 -8.40 12.23 17.24
CA ILE A 170 -9.34 13.15 17.93
C ILE A 170 -9.68 12.62 19.32
N GLY A 171 -9.73 11.29 19.49
CA GLY A 171 -10.00 10.63 20.75
C GLY A 171 -9.08 9.42 20.92
N VAL A 172 -9.59 8.41 21.60
CA VAL A 172 -8.98 7.08 21.52
C VAL A 172 -9.17 6.53 20.12
N VAL A 173 -8.06 6.11 19.50
CA VAL A 173 -8.07 5.43 18.20
C VAL A 173 -7.38 4.09 18.35
N GLU A 174 -8.06 3.03 17.95
CA GLU A 174 -7.53 1.68 17.88
C GLU A 174 -7.20 1.37 16.43
N ALA A 175 -5.99 0.88 16.19
CA ALA A 175 -5.50 0.67 14.85
C ALA A 175 -4.55 -0.53 14.78
N LEU A 176 -4.28 -0.97 13.57
CA LEU A 176 -3.30 -2.00 13.25
C LEU A 176 -2.15 -1.37 12.48
N ALA A 177 -0.92 -1.60 12.91
CA ALA A 177 0.29 -1.07 12.30
C ALA A 177 1.06 -2.18 11.58
N LEU A 178 1.50 -1.91 10.35
CA LEU A 178 2.54 -2.71 9.69
C LEU A 178 3.77 -1.84 9.51
N TYR A 179 4.86 -2.21 10.17
CA TYR A 179 6.11 -1.45 10.12
C TYR A 179 6.87 -1.70 8.82
N ALA A 180 7.62 -0.68 8.38
CA ALA A 180 8.46 -0.75 7.18
C ALA A 180 9.45 -1.93 7.25
N GLN A 181 10.01 -2.22 8.42
CA GLN A 181 10.93 -3.32 8.62
C GLN A 181 10.26 -4.70 8.43
N ASP A 182 9.03 -4.86 8.93
CA ASP A 182 8.26 -6.09 8.71
C ASP A 182 7.88 -6.25 7.24
N LEU A 183 7.39 -5.16 6.61
CA LEU A 183 7.08 -5.15 5.18
C LEU A 183 8.28 -5.59 4.34
N ARG A 184 9.48 -5.05 4.63
CA ARG A 184 10.73 -5.47 3.97
C ARG A 184 10.97 -6.97 4.15
N SER A 185 10.84 -7.46 5.39
CA SER A 185 11.11 -8.86 5.71
C SER A 185 10.18 -9.84 4.97
N ILE A 186 8.97 -9.39 4.63
CA ILE A 186 8.02 -10.17 3.83
C ILE A 186 8.50 -10.20 2.37
N TYR A 187 8.70 -9.03 1.76
CA TYR A 187 8.97 -8.91 0.33
C TYR A 187 10.39 -9.33 -0.09
N HIS A 188 11.34 -9.42 0.85
CA HIS A 188 12.69 -9.94 0.60
C HIS A 188 12.76 -11.48 0.61
N LYS A 189 11.69 -12.20 0.95
CA LYS A 189 11.66 -13.65 0.80
C LYS A 189 11.55 -14.00 -0.68
N LEU A 190 12.42 -14.87 -1.18
CA LEU A 190 12.54 -15.15 -2.62
C LEU A 190 11.23 -15.65 -3.26
N ASP A 191 10.48 -16.50 -2.56
CA ASP A 191 9.18 -17.00 -3.01
C ASP A 191 8.13 -15.90 -3.13
N ILE A 192 8.06 -14.99 -2.16
CA ILE A 192 7.18 -13.82 -2.19
C ILE A 192 7.65 -12.85 -3.25
N PHE A 193 8.96 -12.64 -3.38
CA PHE A 193 9.55 -11.73 -4.33
C PHE A 193 9.13 -12.07 -5.76
N GLU A 194 9.34 -13.32 -6.17
CA GLU A 194 8.99 -13.80 -7.50
C GLU A 194 7.48 -13.76 -7.76
N LYS A 195 6.66 -14.09 -6.75
CA LYS A 195 5.19 -14.05 -6.85
C LYS A 195 4.66 -12.62 -7.02
N GLU A 196 5.17 -11.68 -6.23
CA GLU A 196 4.58 -10.35 -6.10
C GLU A 196 5.20 -9.30 -7.01
N LYS A 197 6.44 -9.50 -7.48
CA LYS A 197 7.14 -8.56 -8.39
C LYS A 197 6.27 -8.17 -9.60
N PRO A 198 5.61 -9.10 -10.33
CA PRO A 198 4.76 -8.73 -11.47
C PRO A 198 3.52 -7.91 -11.08
N ARG A 199 2.93 -8.19 -9.91
CA ARG A 199 1.76 -7.45 -9.41
C ARG A 199 2.15 -6.06 -8.94
N HIS A 200 3.20 -5.95 -8.13
CA HIS A 200 3.70 -4.68 -7.63
C HIS A 200 4.11 -3.76 -8.78
N ARG A 201 4.77 -4.31 -9.79
CA ARG A 201 5.03 -3.64 -11.06
C ARG A 201 3.73 -3.06 -11.65
N ARG A 202 2.68 -3.86 -11.90
CA ARG A 202 1.39 -3.33 -12.40
C ARG A 202 0.81 -2.22 -11.50
N MET A 203 0.83 -2.41 -10.19
CA MET A 203 0.34 -1.43 -9.22
C MET A 203 1.08 -0.08 -9.35
N MET A 204 2.41 -0.11 -9.45
CA MET A 204 3.20 1.12 -9.62
C MET A 204 2.94 1.82 -10.95
N LYS A 205 2.69 1.08 -12.04
CA LYS A 205 2.29 1.67 -13.32
C LYS A 205 0.99 2.46 -13.16
N GLU A 206 -0.03 1.82 -12.58
CA GLU A 206 -1.33 2.48 -12.34
C GLU A 206 -1.16 3.71 -11.43
N GLU A 207 -0.27 3.64 -10.45
CA GLU A 207 0.01 4.77 -9.56
C GLU A 207 0.69 5.93 -10.30
N ILE A 208 1.63 5.66 -11.20
CA ILE A 208 2.18 6.71 -12.08
C ILE A 208 1.07 7.28 -12.97
N GLU A 209 0.26 6.44 -13.61
CA GLU A 209 -0.82 6.89 -14.50
C GLU A 209 -1.82 7.82 -13.79
N ARG A 210 -2.13 7.54 -12.53
CA ARG A 210 -3.02 8.39 -11.70
C ARG A 210 -2.39 9.73 -11.35
N ASN A 211 -1.08 9.76 -11.14
CA ASN A 211 -0.39 10.94 -10.61
C ASN A 211 0.30 11.79 -11.69
N ILE A 212 0.52 11.26 -12.90
CA ILE A 212 1.34 11.90 -13.94
C ILE A 212 0.77 13.27 -14.38
N ASP A 213 -0.54 13.41 -14.48
CA ASP A 213 -1.17 14.68 -14.89
C ASP A 213 -0.89 15.79 -13.86
N GLU A 214 -0.98 15.46 -12.57
CA GLU A 214 -0.66 16.36 -11.46
C GLU A 214 0.83 16.75 -11.46
N LEU A 215 1.72 15.78 -11.72
CA LEU A 215 3.16 16.01 -11.81
C LEU A 215 3.53 16.92 -12.99
N ILE A 216 2.99 16.67 -14.18
CA ILE A 216 3.19 17.50 -15.37
C ILE A 216 2.78 18.95 -15.07
N ARG A 217 1.59 19.13 -14.49
CA ARG A 217 1.05 20.45 -14.13
C ARG A 217 1.94 21.18 -13.12
N ARG A 218 2.38 20.50 -12.05
CA ARG A 218 3.22 21.10 -11.00
C ARG A 218 4.59 21.54 -11.48
N ASN A 219 5.08 20.95 -12.58
CA ASN A 219 6.35 21.29 -13.21
C ASN A 219 6.25 22.37 -14.28
N GLY A 220 5.05 22.92 -14.52
CA GLY A 220 4.87 24.08 -15.40
C GLY A 220 4.95 23.76 -16.89
N ILE A 221 4.74 22.49 -17.27
CA ILE A 221 4.70 22.10 -18.68
C ILE A 221 3.44 22.72 -19.35
N PRO A 222 3.57 23.29 -20.57
CA PRO A 222 2.44 23.85 -21.30
C PRO A 222 1.34 22.82 -21.56
N GLU A 223 0.08 23.20 -21.31
CA GLU A 223 -1.07 22.29 -21.39
C GLU A 223 -1.24 21.61 -22.75
N LYS A 224 -0.89 22.30 -23.85
CA LYS A 224 -0.88 21.75 -25.21
C LYS A 224 0.04 20.54 -25.41
N LEU A 225 1.04 20.38 -24.53
CA LEU A 225 2.04 19.31 -24.57
C LEU A 225 1.74 18.19 -23.57
N ASN A 226 0.76 18.36 -22.66
CA ASN A 226 0.48 17.39 -21.60
C ASN A 226 0.23 15.98 -22.14
N GLN A 227 -0.52 15.86 -23.24
CA GLN A 227 -0.82 14.56 -23.84
C GLN A 227 0.43 13.89 -24.43
N ASP A 228 1.26 14.65 -25.15
CA ASP A 228 2.51 14.11 -25.71
C ASP A 228 3.48 13.67 -24.61
N VAL A 229 3.68 14.54 -23.60
CA VAL A 229 4.57 14.26 -22.47
C VAL A 229 4.08 13.02 -21.71
N LYS A 230 2.78 12.94 -21.44
CA LYS A 230 2.16 11.77 -20.80
C LYS A 230 2.38 10.51 -21.63
N SER A 231 2.04 10.52 -22.92
CA SER A 231 2.14 9.33 -23.78
C SER A 231 3.57 8.82 -23.90
N ARG A 232 4.55 9.70 -24.12
CA ARG A 232 5.97 9.30 -24.23
C ARG A 232 6.54 8.82 -22.90
N THR A 233 6.19 9.47 -21.80
CA THR A 233 6.55 9.02 -20.45
C THR A 233 5.98 7.64 -20.17
N MET A 234 4.68 7.44 -20.43
CA MET A 234 4.01 6.16 -20.20
C MET A 234 4.56 5.04 -21.08
N LYS A 235 4.96 5.35 -22.31
CA LYS A 235 5.66 4.40 -23.19
C LYS A 235 7.01 3.99 -22.60
N ASN A 236 7.80 4.95 -22.11
CA ASN A 236 9.09 4.67 -21.49
C ASN A 236 8.94 3.88 -20.18
N VAL A 237 7.94 4.22 -19.37
CA VAL A 237 7.51 3.43 -18.19
C VAL A 237 7.23 1.99 -18.65
N GLU A 238 6.38 1.76 -19.65
CA GLU A 238 6.09 0.40 -20.14
C GLU A 238 7.33 -0.38 -20.60
N GLU A 239 8.24 0.28 -21.33
CA GLU A 239 9.46 -0.35 -21.87
C GLU A 239 10.47 -0.70 -20.77
N ASN A 240 10.70 0.21 -19.81
CA ASN A 240 11.62 -0.01 -18.69
C ASN A 240 11.06 -1.00 -17.67
N PHE A 241 9.74 -1.11 -17.55
CA PHE A 241 9.11 -2.13 -16.72
C PHE A 241 9.37 -3.55 -17.20
N GLN A 242 9.87 -3.77 -18.42
CA GLN A 242 10.27 -5.10 -18.86
C GLN A 242 11.69 -5.45 -18.41
N GLN A 243 12.47 -4.48 -17.94
CA GLN A 243 13.85 -4.67 -17.46
C GLN A 243 13.85 -4.77 -15.94
N ASP A 244 14.59 -5.73 -15.40
CA ASP A 244 14.32 -6.28 -14.06
C ASP A 244 14.87 -5.46 -12.87
N ASP A 245 15.60 -4.37 -13.09
CA ASP A 245 16.61 -3.91 -12.12
C ASP A 245 16.46 -2.52 -11.47
N LEU A 246 15.66 -1.54 -11.93
CA LEU A 246 15.85 -0.14 -11.47
C LEU A 246 14.58 0.71 -11.26
N TYR A 247 13.47 0.11 -10.84
CA TYR A 247 12.16 0.75 -11.00
C TYR A 247 11.51 1.34 -9.72
N TRP A 248 12.07 1.12 -8.53
CA TRP A 248 11.26 1.19 -7.31
C TRP A 248 10.97 2.60 -6.75
N ASP A 249 11.67 3.64 -7.19
CA ASP A 249 11.60 4.99 -6.57
C ASP A 249 10.78 6.03 -7.36
N LEU A 250 9.99 5.61 -8.37
CA LEU A 250 9.52 6.47 -9.47
C LEU A 250 8.20 7.25 -9.29
N LEU A 251 7.87 7.68 -8.07
CA LEU A 251 6.77 8.64 -7.83
C LEU A 251 7.27 10.05 -7.47
N ASP A 252 8.50 10.33 -7.87
CA ASP A 252 9.11 11.66 -7.86
C ASP A 252 9.36 12.11 -9.30
N TRP A 253 9.11 13.38 -9.59
CA TRP A 253 9.23 13.91 -10.94
C TRP A 253 10.68 13.82 -11.45
N ASP A 254 11.65 14.11 -10.58
CA ASP A 254 13.06 14.07 -10.94
C ASP A 254 13.50 12.64 -11.31
N GLN A 255 13.08 11.66 -10.51
CA GLN A 255 13.29 10.24 -10.77
C GLN A 255 12.64 9.83 -12.11
N LEU A 256 11.38 10.22 -12.32
CA LEU A 256 10.63 9.87 -13.52
C LEU A 256 11.26 10.45 -14.78
N VAL A 257 11.72 11.70 -14.74
CA VAL A 257 12.42 12.34 -15.86
C VAL A 257 13.79 11.71 -16.09
N SER A 258 14.53 11.36 -15.03
CA SER A 258 15.87 10.75 -15.16
C SER A 258 15.87 9.42 -15.91
N GLY A 259 14.75 8.68 -15.86
CA GLY A 259 14.56 7.43 -16.59
C GLY A 259 14.15 7.58 -18.06
N LEU A 260 13.90 8.80 -18.57
CA LEU A 260 13.49 9.05 -19.95
C LEU A 260 14.69 9.09 -20.92
N PRO A 261 14.48 8.90 -22.24
CA PRO A 261 15.51 9.16 -23.24
C PRO A 261 16.07 10.58 -23.17
N LEU A 262 17.38 10.75 -23.34
CA LEU A 262 18.07 12.03 -23.11
C LEU A 262 17.54 13.19 -23.99
N ASP A 263 17.18 12.89 -25.24
CA ASP A 263 16.53 13.84 -26.16
C ASP A 263 15.19 14.33 -25.61
N PHE A 264 14.40 13.42 -25.04
CA PHE A 264 13.12 13.76 -24.42
C PHE A 264 13.31 14.53 -23.10
N GLN A 265 14.32 14.17 -22.30
CA GLN A 265 14.66 14.95 -21.09
C GLN A 265 14.96 16.41 -21.45
N LYS A 266 15.85 16.65 -22.44
CA LYS A 266 16.19 17.99 -22.92
C LYS A 266 14.96 18.76 -23.42
N GLU A 267 14.08 18.07 -24.15
CA GLU A 267 12.83 18.65 -24.61
C GLU A 267 11.94 19.10 -23.44
N ILE A 268 11.69 18.23 -22.44
CA ILE A 268 10.89 18.58 -21.26
C ILE A 268 11.51 19.78 -20.51
N ILE A 269 12.83 19.76 -20.31
CA ILE A 269 13.59 20.83 -19.65
C ILE A 269 13.41 22.17 -20.35
N SER A 270 13.38 22.16 -21.70
CA SER A 270 13.16 23.38 -22.49
C SER A 270 11.79 24.05 -22.26
N TYR A 271 10.82 23.28 -21.76
CA TYR A 271 9.48 23.78 -21.43
C TYR A 271 9.33 24.23 -19.98
N MET A 272 10.25 23.85 -19.08
CA MET A 272 10.12 24.14 -17.66
C MET A 272 10.50 25.59 -17.32
N PRO A 273 9.78 26.23 -16.38
CA PRO A 273 10.21 27.52 -15.83
C PRO A 273 11.58 27.41 -15.12
N LEU A 274 12.42 28.45 -15.24
CA LEU A 274 13.73 28.52 -14.54
C LEU A 274 13.62 28.30 -13.02
N THR A 275 12.51 28.71 -12.40
CA THR A 275 12.25 28.50 -10.97
C THR A 275 12.10 27.02 -10.61
N LYS A 276 11.62 26.19 -11.54
CA LYS A 276 11.49 24.74 -11.38
C LYS A 276 12.78 24.02 -11.71
N LEU A 277 13.50 24.45 -12.74
CA LEU A 277 14.80 23.89 -13.11
C LEU A 277 15.80 23.92 -11.94
N LYS A 278 15.80 24.98 -11.14
CA LYS A 278 16.64 25.10 -9.92
C LYS A 278 16.28 24.12 -8.80
N GLN A 279 15.12 23.47 -8.86
CA GLN A 279 14.63 22.51 -7.86
C GLN A 279 14.87 21.06 -8.27
N VAL A 280 15.16 20.82 -9.56
CA VAL A 280 15.39 19.48 -10.12
C VAL A 280 16.79 19.00 -9.69
N LYS A 281 16.84 17.99 -8.81
CA LYS A 281 18.11 17.48 -8.24
C LYS A 281 19.07 16.97 -9.31
N PHE A 282 18.54 16.34 -10.36
CA PHE A 282 19.36 15.85 -11.48
C PHE A 282 20.14 17.01 -12.15
N LEU A 283 19.54 18.21 -12.24
CA LEU A 283 20.17 19.40 -12.81
C LEU A 283 21.13 20.08 -11.84
N GLN A 284 20.89 20.01 -10.53
CA GLN A 284 21.80 20.55 -9.50
C GLN A 284 23.15 19.80 -9.46
N ILE A 285 23.14 18.49 -9.75
CA ILE A 285 24.37 17.69 -9.87
C ILE A 285 25.19 18.18 -11.08
N HIS A 286 24.52 18.49 -12.19
CA HIS A 286 25.17 19.04 -13.38
C HIS A 286 25.63 20.50 -13.20
N GLU A 287 24.92 21.32 -12.42
CA GLU A 287 25.33 22.68 -12.04
C GLU A 287 26.63 22.65 -11.23
N SER A 288 26.76 21.68 -10.32
CA SER A 288 27.98 21.44 -9.57
C SER A 288 29.14 20.98 -10.47
N MET A 289 28.87 20.16 -11.49
CA MET A 289 29.88 19.79 -12.49
C MET A 289 30.23 20.93 -13.46
N ALA A 290 29.26 21.77 -13.84
CA ALA A 290 29.46 22.92 -14.71
C ALA A 290 30.30 24.01 -14.01
N LEU A 291 30.10 24.20 -12.70
CA LEU A 291 30.98 24.99 -11.83
C LEU A 291 32.41 24.42 -11.75
N ILE A 292 32.58 23.09 -11.73
CA ILE A 292 33.89 22.42 -11.77
C ILE A 292 34.55 22.58 -13.16
N LEU A 293 33.75 22.62 -14.24
CA LEU A 293 34.20 22.72 -15.63
C LEU A 293 34.23 24.15 -16.19
N ASN A 294 33.88 25.15 -15.37
CA ASN A 294 33.84 26.58 -15.74
C ASN A 294 32.91 26.88 -16.95
N ILE A 295 31.79 26.16 -17.02
CA ILE A 295 30.74 26.36 -18.04
C ILE A 295 29.56 27.05 -17.35
N GLU A 296 29.06 28.16 -17.89
CA GLU A 296 27.87 28.82 -17.34
C GLU A 296 26.67 27.85 -17.42
N PHE A 297 25.86 27.79 -16.35
CA PHE A 297 24.70 26.90 -16.28
C PHE A 297 23.72 27.13 -17.44
N GLU A 298 23.62 28.38 -17.91
CA GLU A 298 22.85 28.74 -19.11
C GLU A 298 23.42 28.11 -20.38
N THR A 299 24.73 27.84 -20.49
CA THR A 299 25.28 27.15 -21.66
C THR A 299 25.03 25.63 -21.59
N PHE A 300 24.92 25.05 -20.40
CA PHE A 300 24.72 23.61 -20.20
C PHE A 300 23.31 23.14 -20.60
N ILE A 301 22.29 23.98 -20.42
CA ILE A 301 20.91 23.67 -20.81
C ILE A 301 20.74 23.62 -22.35
N TYR A 302 21.62 24.30 -23.09
CA TYR A 302 21.54 24.40 -24.57
C TYR A 302 22.57 23.53 -25.33
N LEU A 303 23.32 22.68 -24.63
CA LEU A 303 24.24 21.67 -25.19
C LEU A 303 23.59 20.28 -25.17
#